data_AF-A0AAV1AM99-F1
#
_entry.id   AF-A0AAV1AM99-F1
#
_cell.length_a   1.000
_cell.length_b   1.000
_cell.length_c   1.000
_cell.angle_alpha   90.00
_cell.angle_beta   90.00
_cell.angle_gamma   90.00
#
_symmetry.space_group_name_H-M   'P 1'
#
loop_
_entity.id
_entity.type
_entity.pdbx_description
1 polymer ?
#
loop_
_entity_poly.entity_id
_entity_poly.type
_entity_poly.pdbx_seq_one_letter_code
_entity_poly.pdbx_strand_id
1 'polypeptide(L)'
;MVALSGQKFAKLYNKLENHHHHHHHHHEAEEELSASLMAFRSQVSKLIHELASNLKPGSEILSLFWIQRCLGILPLINNAFEKLTLEIDYPMSKWEVHSIEEYLSYSLCLLDLFNSISSSLSHLDKAKLSLIHALNVFQNENSPSFTTSHRHLRAIPPSCLNTKFGEKLCEKNDKVKFFTGKELVVNEGVKELKRIGFWVCGILLSGLCSDVKPYIKVKNMVGGFNGSSIFALDSTISEGLGEKFFVLKEVKEVNDAVDCILEASDEVKHDAAKELETKLKKFVEVSDVVKAELDDLFSKVMDLRTDLIDQLGKKY
;
A
#
# COMPACT_ATOMS: atom_id res chain seq x y z
N MET A 1 -13.45 50.34 -55.07
CA MET A 1 -14.57 49.84 -54.24
C MET A 1 -14.00 48.98 -53.11
N VAL A 2 -13.29 49.63 -52.16
CA VAL A 2 -12.63 48.98 -51.01
C VAL A 2 -12.87 49.90 -49.81
N ALA A 3 -14.00 49.71 -49.12
CA ALA A 3 -14.27 50.34 -47.82
C ALA A 3 -15.59 49.78 -47.26
N LEU A 4 -15.64 48.49 -46.88
CA LEU A 4 -16.80 47.94 -46.14
C LEU A 4 -16.48 46.71 -45.26
N SER A 5 -15.20 46.40 -45.00
CA SER A 5 -14.81 45.24 -44.18
C SER A 5 -14.35 45.60 -42.75
N GLY A 6 -13.94 46.86 -42.48
CA GLY A 6 -13.38 47.25 -41.18
C GLY A 6 -14.38 47.44 -40.04
N GLN A 7 -15.62 47.85 -40.33
CA GLN A 7 -16.61 48.18 -39.28
C GLN A 7 -17.30 46.96 -38.64
N LYS A 8 -17.28 45.78 -39.29
CA LYS A 8 -17.88 44.56 -38.71
C LYS A 8 -16.95 43.88 -37.70
N PHE A 9 -15.62 44.04 -37.83
CA PHE A 9 -14.66 43.49 -36.88
C PHE A 9 -14.58 44.29 -35.57
N ALA A 10 -14.64 45.62 -35.62
CA ALA A 10 -14.62 46.46 -34.42
C ALA A 10 -15.85 46.23 -33.51
N LYS A 11 -17.00 45.86 -34.09
CA LYS A 11 -18.24 45.58 -33.34
C LYS A 11 -18.25 44.21 -32.68
N LEU A 12 -17.44 43.26 -33.16
CA LEU A 12 -17.26 41.94 -32.54
C LEU A 12 -16.22 41.99 -31.41
N TYR A 13 -15.19 42.82 -31.54
CA TYR A 13 -14.16 42.98 -30.50
C TYR A 13 -14.72 43.67 -29.24
N ASN A 14 -15.49 44.76 -29.42
CA ASN A 14 -16.12 45.46 -28.28
C ASN A 14 -17.23 44.65 -27.58
N LYS A 15 -17.70 43.54 -28.17
CA LYS A 15 -18.68 42.66 -27.55
C LYS A 15 -18.04 41.51 -26.76
N LEU A 16 -16.74 41.27 -26.94
CA LEU A 16 -15.95 40.29 -26.18
C LEU A 16 -15.34 40.90 -24.91
N GLU A 17 -15.06 42.21 -24.93
CA GLU A 17 -14.43 42.92 -23.82
C GLU A 17 -15.39 43.22 -22.65
N ASN A 18 -16.70 43.31 -22.92
CA ASN A 18 -17.73 43.54 -21.88
C ASN A 18 -18.22 42.27 -21.15
N HIS A 19 -17.57 41.11 -21.31
CA HIS A 19 -17.89 39.89 -20.56
C HIS A 19 -16.76 39.47 -19.59
N HIS A 20 -15.73 40.29 -19.43
CA HIS A 20 -14.55 39.97 -18.61
C HIS A 20 -14.77 40.08 -17.08
N HIS A 21 -15.96 40.46 -16.61
CA HIS A 21 -16.22 40.58 -15.16
C HIS A 21 -16.83 39.34 -14.50
N HIS A 22 -17.14 38.27 -15.26
CA HIS A 22 -17.57 36.99 -14.70
C HIS A 22 -16.56 35.85 -14.86
N HIS A 23 -15.47 36.05 -15.60
CA HIS A 23 -14.43 35.02 -15.77
C HIS A 23 -13.36 35.02 -14.67
N HIS A 24 -13.15 36.13 -13.96
CA HIS A 24 -12.12 36.18 -12.90
C HIS A 24 -12.41 35.26 -11.71
N HIS A 25 -13.67 35.20 -11.24
CA HIS A 25 -14.01 34.33 -10.11
C HIS A 25 -13.94 32.84 -10.40
N HIS A 26 -14.20 32.42 -11.65
CA HIS A 26 -14.07 31.02 -12.03
C HIS A 26 -12.61 30.59 -12.19
N HIS A 27 -11.76 31.47 -12.71
CA HIS A 27 -10.32 31.19 -12.83
C HIS A 27 -9.63 31.11 -11.47
N GLU A 28 -9.93 32.04 -10.56
CA GLU A 28 -9.37 32.03 -9.19
C GLU A 28 -9.75 30.76 -8.42
N ALA A 29 -11.02 30.34 -8.50
CA ALA A 29 -11.47 29.12 -7.85
C ALA A 29 -10.80 27.85 -8.42
N GLU A 30 -10.60 27.76 -9.73
CA GLU A 30 -9.88 26.62 -10.34
C GLU A 30 -8.39 26.61 -9.98
N GLU A 31 -7.76 27.78 -9.89
CA GLU A 31 -6.36 27.93 -9.46
C GLU A 31 -6.18 27.53 -8.00
N GLU A 32 -7.09 27.91 -7.09
CA GLU A 32 -7.08 27.52 -5.68
C GLU A 32 -7.26 26.00 -5.49
N LEU A 33 -8.17 25.39 -6.26
CA LEU A 33 -8.38 23.93 -6.25
C LEU A 33 -7.14 23.18 -6.74
N SER A 34 -6.53 23.67 -7.81
CA SER A 34 -5.27 23.12 -8.33
C SER A 34 -4.13 23.26 -7.32
N ALA A 35 -3.99 24.42 -6.68
CA ALA A 35 -2.99 24.68 -5.65
C ALA A 35 -3.15 23.72 -4.45
N SER A 36 -4.38 23.51 -3.99
CA SER A 36 -4.69 22.59 -2.88
C SER A 36 -4.32 21.14 -3.23
N LEU A 37 -4.68 20.67 -4.44
CA LEU A 37 -4.29 19.33 -4.92
C LEU A 37 -2.77 19.17 -5.03
N MET A 38 -2.07 20.20 -5.50
CA MET A 38 -0.61 20.20 -5.59
C MET A 38 0.05 20.21 -4.20
N ALA A 39 -0.51 20.93 -3.24
CA ALA A 39 -0.05 20.91 -1.85
C ALA A 39 -0.22 19.52 -1.22
N PHE A 40 -1.35 18.84 -1.46
CA PHE A 40 -1.56 17.45 -1.07
C PHE A 40 -0.50 16.53 -1.69
N ARG A 41 -0.34 16.56 -3.02
CA ARG A 41 0.66 15.73 -3.74
C ARG A 41 2.09 16.01 -3.26
N SER A 42 2.41 17.27 -2.94
CA SER A 42 3.71 17.63 -2.39
C SER A 42 3.93 17.01 -1.00
N GLN A 43 2.92 17.04 -0.12
CA GLN A 43 3.00 16.39 1.19
C GLN A 43 3.18 14.87 1.05
N VAL A 44 2.40 14.22 0.18
CA VAL A 44 2.54 12.79 -0.11
C VAL A 44 3.94 12.48 -0.63
N SER A 45 4.43 13.25 -1.60
CA SER A 45 5.77 13.08 -2.15
C SER A 45 6.88 13.21 -1.10
N LYS A 46 6.75 14.15 -0.14
CA LYS A 46 7.68 14.26 0.98
C LYS A 46 7.68 13.01 1.86
N LEU A 47 6.50 12.47 2.21
CA LEU A 47 6.39 11.24 3.00
C LEU A 47 7.04 10.05 2.27
N ILE A 48 6.81 9.92 0.96
CA ILE A 48 7.44 8.88 0.14
C ILE A 48 8.96 9.08 0.04
N HIS A 49 9.43 10.32 -0.12
CA HIS A 49 10.85 10.62 -0.15
C HIS A 49 11.50 10.30 1.20
N GLU A 50 10.86 10.61 2.32
CA GLU A 50 11.32 10.22 3.65
C GLU A 50 11.42 8.71 3.77
N LEU A 51 10.39 7.96 3.34
CA LEU A 51 10.42 6.49 3.29
C LEU A 51 11.61 5.97 2.45
N ALA A 52 11.89 6.59 1.29
CA ALA A 52 12.98 6.21 0.40
C ALA A 52 14.37 6.58 0.93
N SER A 53 14.53 7.77 1.52
CA SER A 53 15.82 8.29 2.03
C SER A 53 16.38 7.48 3.21
N ASN A 54 15.51 6.75 3.91
CA ASN A 54 15.90 5.85 4.98
C ASN A 54 16.42 4.50 4.45
N LEU A 55 16.40 4.26 3.14
CA LEU A 55 16.96 3.06 2.53
C LEU A 55 18.49 3.17 2.50
N LYS A 56 19.17 2.53 3.45
CA LYS A 56 20.61 2.29 3.31
C LYS A 56 20.88 1.41 2.09
N PRO A 57 21.92 1.68 1.30
CA PRO A 57 22.35 0.76 0.25
C PRO A 57 22.66 -0.61 0.86
N GLY A 58 21.87 -1.64 0.51
CA GLY A 58 22.27 -3.03 0.65
C GLY A 58 21.46 -3.98 1.54
N SER A 59 20.49 -3.61 2.40
CA SER A 59 19.75 -4.68 3.13
C SER A 59 18.42 -4.38 3.84
N GLU A 60 17.77 -3.22 3.69
CA GLU A 60 16.53 -2.94 4.46
C GLU A 60 15.22 -3.03 3.64
N ILE A 61 15.30 -2.99 2.31
CA ILE A 61 14.14 -3.18 1.43
C ILE A 61 13.62 -4.61 1.62
N LEU A 62 12.31 -4.77 1.82
CA LEU A 62 11.64 -6.04 2.18
C LEU A 62 12.04 -6.63 3.55
N SER A 63 12.50 -5.80 4.50
CA SER A 63 12.42 -6.18 5.92
C SER A 63 11.04 -5.88 6.49
N LEU A 64 10.60 -6.64 7.49
CA LEU A 64 9.35 -6.34 8.19
C LEU A 64 9.40 -4.96 8.87
N PHE A 65 10.58 -4.52 9.33
CA PHE A 65 10.75 -3.17 9.86
C PHE A 65 10.49 -2.08 8.80
N TRP A 66 11.00 -2.27 7.57
CA TRP A 66 10.70 -1.34 6.49
C TRP A 66 9.23 -1.38 6.09
N ILE A 67 8.61 -2.56 6.07
CA ILE A 67 7.18 -2.69 5.79
C ILE A 67 6.32 -2.02 6.86
N GLN A 68 6.70 -2.12 8.14
CA GLN A 68 6.09 -1.39 9.23
C GLN A 68 6.05 0.12 8.93
N ARG A 69 7.16 0.69 8.43
CA ARG A 69 7.19 2.09 8.00
C ARG A 69 6.26 2.36 6.81
N CYS A 70 6.17 1.44 5.86
CA CYS A 70 5.23 1.53 4.73
C CYS A 70 3.76 1.52 5.20
N LEU A 71 3.42 0.75 6.22
CA LEU A 71 2.09 0.78 6.84
C LEU A 71 1.86 2.12 7.55
N GLY A 72 2.87 2.59 8.29
CA GLY A 72 2.82 3.85 9.04
C GLY A 72 2.62 5.12 8.20
N ILE A 73 2.93 5.11 6.90
CA ILE A 73 2.64 6.26 6.02
C ILE A 73 1.17 6.33 5.60
N LEU A 74 0.41 5.23 5.62
CA LEU A 74 -0.98 5.21 5.14
C LEU A 74 -1.90 6.16 5.93
N PRO A 75 -1.86 6.19 7.28
CA PRO A 75 -2.65 7.15 8.06
C PRO A 75 -2.23 8.60 7.80
N LEU A 76 -0.93 8.85 7.60
CA LEU A 76 -0.42 10.20 7.32
C LEU A 76 -0.94 10.75 5.99
N ILE A 77 -0.99 9.89 4.96
CA ILE A 77 -1.53 10.24 3.65
C ILE A 77 -3.04 10.42 3.73
N ASN A 78 -3.75 9.57 4.49
CA ASN A 78 -5.19 9.75 4.71
C ASN A 78 -5.49 11.09 5.41
N ASN A 79 -4.72 11.46 6.44
CA ASN A 79 -4.85 12.76 7.10
C ASN A 79 -4.56 13.94 6.15
N ALA A 80 -3.57 13.80 5.26
CA ALA A 80 -3.30 14.80 4.23
C ALA A 80 -4.46 14.93 3.24
N PHE A 81 -5.13 13.82 2.92
CA PHE A 81 -6.33 13.81 2.08
C PHE A 81 -7.53 14.44 2.79
N GLU A 82 -7.75 14.14 4.07
CA GLU A 82 -8.80 14.81 4.87
C GLU A 82 -8.56 16.33 4.90
N LYS A 83 -7.32 16.77 5.12
CA LYS A 83 -6.95 18.18 5.06
C LYS A 83 -7.27 18.80 3.70
N LEU A 84 -6.96 18.11 2.59
CA LEU A 84 -7.35 18.55 1.24
C LEU A 84 -8.86 18.77 1.15
N THR A 85 -9.68 17.82 1.63
CA THR A 85 -11.15 17.94 1.57
C THR A 85 -11.69 19.11 2.38
N LEU A 86 -11.02 19.45 3.49
CA LEU A 86 -11.37 20.61 4.33
C LEU A 86 -10.97 21.94 3.65
N GLU A 87 -9.76 22.01 3.09
CA GLU A 87 -9.25 23.22 2.42
C GLU A 87 -10.13 23.63 1.24
N ILE A 88 -10.65 22.66 0.49
CA ILE A 88 -11.56 22.93 -0.64
C ILE A 88 -13.04 23.03 -0.22
N ASP A 89 -13.36 22.96 1.07
CA ASP A 89 -14.74 22.92 1.60
C ASP A 89 -15.64 21.88 0.87
N TYR A 90 -15.13 20.66 0.75
CA TYR A 90 -15.82 19.52 0.13
C TYR A 90 -15.71 18.25 0.98
N PRO A 91 -16.24 18.27 2.23
CA PRO A 91 -16.27 17.10 3.09
C PRO A 91 -17.11 15.97 2.49
N MET A 92 -16.92 14.75 3.00
CA MET A 92 -17.61 13.52 2.56
C MET A 92 -19.15 13.67 2.44
N SER A 93 -19.78 14.42 3.34
CA SER A 93 -21.23 14.70 3.30
C SER A 93 -21.71 15.42 2.03
N LYS A 94 -20.82 16.18 1.38
CA LYS A 94 -21.08 16.90 0.13
C LYS A 94 -20.70 16.11 -1.12
N TRP A 95 -20.12 14.91 -0.97
CA TRP A 95 -19.67 14.12 -2.11
C TRP A 95 -20.84 13.68 -2.99
N GLU A 96 -20.60 13.72 -4.30
CA GLU A 96 -21.48 13.15 -5.29
C GLU A 96 -21.42 11.62 -5.28
N VAL A 97 -22.50 10.99 -5.76
CA VAL A 97 -22.68 9.52 -5.75
C VAL A 97 -21.49 8.80 -6.36
N HIS A 98 -20.89 9.36 -7.43
CA HIS A 98 -19.75 8.74 -8.09
C HIS A 98 -18.47 8.75 -7.25
N SER A 99 -18.20 9.83 -6.52
CA SER A 99 -17.06 9.92 -5.61
C SER A 99 -17.22 8.99 -4.41
N ILE A 100 -18.44 8.89 -3.88
CA ILE A 100 -18.80 7.93 -2.82
C ILE A 100 -18.59 6.49 -3.28
N GLU A 101 -19.12 6.13 -4.46
CA GLU A 101 -18.96 4.80 -5.05
C GLU A 101 -17.47 4.45 -5.24
N GLU A 102 -16.67 5.39 -5.75
CA GLU A 102 -15.25 5.19 -6.00
C GLU A 102 -14.46 5.00 -4.69
N TYR A 103 -14.74 5.82 -3.67
CA TYR A 103 -14.12 5.67 -2.35
C TYR A 103 -14.52 4.37 -1.66
N LEU A 104 -15.82 4.01 -1.68
CA LEU A 104 -16.30 2.76 -1.10
C LEU A 104 -15.76 1.53 -1.84
N SER A 105 -15.60 1.58 -3.17
CA SER A 105 -14.96 0.51 -3.93
C SER A 105 -13.49 0.36 -3.52
N TYR A 106 -12.75 1.48 -3.46
CA TYR A 106 -11.37 1.51 -2.99
C TYR A 106 -11.23 0.91 -1.58
N SER A 107 -12.01 1.40 -0.62
CA SER A 107 -11.89 1.00 0.78
C SER A 107 -12.23 -0.48 0.96
N LEU A 108 -13.21 -0.99 0.22
CA LEU A 108 -13.57 -2.41 0.24
C LEU A 108 -12.45 -3.29 -0.32
N CYS A 109 -11.84 -2.90 -1.44
CA CYS A 109 -10.68 -3.61 -1.98
C CYS A 109 -9.50 -3.58 -1.00
N LEU A 110 -9.27 -2.47 -0.30
CA LEU A 110 -8.20 -2.35 0.68
C LEU A 110 -8.42 -3.30 1.88
N LEU A 111 -9.66 -3.42 2.36
CA LEU A 111 -10.02 -4.38 3.42
C LEU A 111 -9.83 -5.84 2.99
N ASP A 112 -10.15 -6.19 1.73
CA ASP A 112 -9.90 -7.52 1.19
C ASP A 112 -8.39 -7.84 1.11
N LEU A 113 -7.58 -6.84 0.77
CA LEU A 113 -6.11 -6.95 0.81
C LEU A 113 -5.61 -7.15 2.24
N PHE A 114 -6.11 -6.38 3.21
CA PHE A 114 -5.76 -6.56 4.63
C PHE A 114 -6.13 -7.96 5.13
N ASN A 115 -7.32 -8.47 4.80
CA ASN A 115 -7.70 -9.85 5.13
C ASN A 115 -6.75 -10.88 4.52
N SER A 116 -6.32 -10.67 3.27
CA SER A 116 -5.35 -11.53 2.60
C SER A 116 -4.00 -11.51 3.31
N ILE A 117 -3.54 -10.33 3.74
CA ILE A 117 -2.30 -10.16 4.51
C ILE A 117 -2.43 -10.84 5.88
N SER A 118 -3.53 -10.65 6.62
CA SER A 118 -3.77 -11.30 7.92
C SER A 118 -3.79 -12.82 7.81
N SER A 119 -4.36 -13.35 6.72
CA SER A 119 -4.31 -14.79 6.40
C SER A 119 -2.87 -15.25 6.19
N SER A 120 -2.09 -14.54 5.37
CA SER A 120 -0.66 -14.83 5.16
C SER A 120 0.16 -14.78 6.44
N LEU A 121 -0.04 -13.76 7.29
CA LEU A 121 0.59 -13.68 8.61
C LEU A 121 0.23 -14.88 9.48
N SER A 122 -1.02 -15.34 9.45
CA SER A 122 -1.45 -16.52 10.20
C SER A 122 -0.80 -17.82 9.69
N HIS A 123 -0.55 -17.93 8.38
CA HIS A 123 0.23 -19.05 7.82
C HIS A 123 1.69 -18.99 8.26
N LEU A 124 2.27 -17.79 8.29
CA LEU A 124 3.62 -17.57 8.76
C LEU A 124 3.75 -17.86 10.26
N ASP A 125 2.76 -17.50 11.08
CA ASP A 125 2.68 -17.84 12.50
C ASP A 125 2.73 -19.35 12.72
N LYS A 126 1.99 -20.14 11.92
CA LYS A 126 2.04 -21.61 11.98
C LYS A 126 3.43 -22.14 11.63
N ALA A 127 4.08 -21.57 10.62
CA ALA A 127 5.44 -21.99 10.23
C ALA A 127 6.46 -21.67 11.33
N LYS A 128 6.42 -20.45 11.89
CA LYS A 128 7.27 -20.04 13.03
C LYS A 128 7.08 -20.97 14.23
N LEU A 129 5.84 -21.25 14.62
CA LEU A 129 5.53 -22.15 15.74
C LEU A 129 6.02 -23.57 15.51
N SER A 130 5.87 -24.10 14.29
CA SER A 130 6.41 -25.41 13.92
C SER A 130 7.93 -25.44 14.06
N LEU A 131 8.62 -24.36 13.68
CA LEU A 131 10.07 -24.28 13.74
C LEU A 131 10.57 -24.13 15.18
N ILE A 132 9.91 -23.30 16.01
CA ILE A 132 10.19 -23.17 17.45
C ILE A 132 10.04 -24.55 18.13
N HIS A 133 8.97 -25.28 17.82
CA HIS A 133 8.77 -26.62 18.36
C HIS A 133 9.89 -27.58 17.91
N ALA A 134 10.23 -27.59 16.62
CA ALA A 134 11.31 -28.42 16.09
C ALA A 134 12.66 -28.12 16.75
N LEU A 135 12.96 -26.84 16.98
CA LEU A 135 14.17 -26.38 17.66
C LEU A 135 14.22 -26.83 19.13
N ASN A 136 13.11 -26.69 19.85
CA ASN A 136 13.01 -27.15 21.25
C ASN A 136 13.20 -28.66 21.38
N VAL A 137 12.66 -29.45 20.44
CA VAL A 137 12.87 -30.90 20.41
C VAL A 137 14.33 -31.23 20.04
N PHE A 138 14.94 -30.44 19.16
CA PHE A 138 16.34 -30.61 18.75
C PHE A 138 17.33 -30.34 19.90
N GLN A 139 17.08 -29.32 20.72
CA GLN A 139 17.95 -28.95 21.85
C GLN A 139 17.81 -29.88 23.07
N ASN A 140 16.76 -30.70 23.14
CA ASN A 140 16.54 -31.60 24.27
C ASN A 140 17.23 -32.96 24.02
N GLU A 141 18.49 -33.07 24.44
CA GLU A 141 19.40 -34.22 24.22
C GLU A 141 18.91 -35.57 24.79
N ASN A 142 17.94 -35.56 25.72
CA ASN A 142 17.38 -36.77 26.34
C ASN A 142 16.27 -37.44 25.52
N SER A 143 15.93 -36.92 24.34
CA SER A 143 14.91 -37.53 23.49
C SER A 143 15.49 -38.63 22.60
N PRO A 144 14.88 -39.83 22.51
CA PRO A 144 15.28 -40.89 21.57
C PRO A 144 15.18 -40.47 20.08
N SER A 145 14.72 -39.25 19.82
CA SER A 145 14.30 -38.73 18.52
C SER A 145 15.30 -37.75 17.87
N PHE A 146 16.57 -37.68 18.29
CA PHE A 146 17.55 -36.76 17.71
C PHE A 146 17.69 -36.91 16.17
N THR A 147 17.57 -38.14 15.65
CA THR A 147 17.51 -38.42 14.20
C THR A 147 16.17 -38.03 13.55
N THR A 148 15.12 -37.83 14.35
CA THR A 148 13.78 -37.41 13.91
C THR A 148 13.63 -35.89 13.94
N SER A 149 14.26 -35.18 14.89
CA SER A 149 14.23 -33.71 14.99
C SER A 149 14.89 -33.02 13.79
N HIS A 150 15.97 -33.62 13.25
CA HIS A 150 16.61 -33.18 12.00
C HIS A 150 15.67 -33.22 10.78
N ARG A 151 14.60 -34.03 10.79
CA ARG A 151 13.56 -34.04 9.73
C ARG A 151 12.51 -32.96 9.89
N HIS A 152 12.37 -32.39 11.09
CA HIS A 152 11.34 -31.42 11.45
C HIS A 152 11.82 -29.97 11.41
N LEU A 153 13.14 -29.73 11.54
CA LEU A 153 13.75 -28.46 11.18
C LEU A 153 13.69 -28.29 9.67
N ARG A 154 12.81 -27.41 9.20
CA ARG A 154 12.62 -27.11 7.78
C ARG A 154 12.51 -25.61 7.59
N ALA A 155 13.09 -25.13 6.49
CA ALA A 155 12.89 -23.78 6.02
C ALA A 155 11.39 -23.46 5.90
N ILE A 156 11.04 -22.21 6.18
CA ILE A 156 9.70 -21.66 5.97
C ILE A 156 9.44 -21.69 4.45
N PRO A 157 8.45 -22.48 3.99
CA PRO A 157 8.18 -22.59 2.58
C PRO A 157 7.48 -21.31 2.07
N PRO A 158 7.62 -20.99 0.78
CA PRO A 158 6.78 -19.99 0.13
C PRO A 158 5.30 -20.33 0.31
N SER A 159 4.50 -19.34 0.70
CA SER A 159 3.07 -19.51 0.87
C SER A 159 2.36 -19.15 -0.43
N CYS A 160 1.75 -20.14 -1.08
CA CYS A 160 0.85 -19.90 -2.21
C CYS A 160 -0.51 -19.45 -1.68
N LEU A 161 -0.73 -18.13 -1.58
CA LEU A 161 -2.08 -17.63 -1.43
C LEU A 161 -2.90 -17.91 -2.69
N ASN A 162 -4.17 -18.27 -2.48
CA ASN A 162 -5.15 -18.27 -3.55
C ASN A 162 -5.30 -16.82 -4.02
N THR A 163 -4.83 -16.52 -5.22
CA THR A 163 -4.73 -15.14 -5.73
C THR A 163 -6.08 -14.46 -5.93
N LYS A 164 -7.21 -15.09 -5.60
CA LYS A 164 -8.57 -14.62 -5.89
C LYS A 164 -9.03 -13.34 -5.18
N PHE A 165 -8.17 -12.72 -4.36
CA PHE A 165 -8.50 -11.42 -3.77
C PHE A 165 -8.71 -10.36 -4.87
N GLY A 166 -9.71 -9.50 -4.69
CA GLY A 166 -10.04 -8.39 -5.58
C GLY A 166 -10.60 -8.73 -6.97
N GLU A 167 -10.77 -10.01 -7.35
CA GLU A 167 -11.26 -10.42 -8.70
C GLU A 167 -12.66 -9.90 -9.03
N LYS A 168 -13.56 -9.79 -8.04
CA LYS A 168 -14.92 -9.26 -8.24
C LYS A 168 -15.12 -7.81 -7.82
N LEU A 169 -14.20 -7.26 -7.04
CA LEU A 169 -14.43 -6.00 -6.30
C LEU A 169 -13.66 -4.81 -6.88
N CYS A 170 -12.55 -5.08 -7.58
CA CYS A 170 -11.68 -4.06 -8.15
C CYS A 170 -11.74 -4.02 -9.68
N GLU A 171 -12.73 -4.69 -10.31
CA GLU A 171 -13.00 -4.56 -11.74
C GLU A 171 -13.27 -3.09 -12.08
N LYS A 172 -12.56 -2.60 -13.10
CA LYS A 172 -12.74 -1.22 -13.57
C LYS A 172 -14.14 -1.11 -14.15
N ASN A 173 -14.94 -0.21 -13.59
CA ASN A 173 -16.13 0.27 -14.26
C ASN A 173 -15.65 1.13 -15.44
N ASP A 174 -15.56 0.56 -16.65
CA ASP A 174 -15.02 1.22 -17.86
C ASP A 174 -15.85 2.42 -18.37
N LYS A 175 -16.83 2.88 -17.59
CA LYS A 175 -17.55 4.12 -17.89
C LYS A 175 -16.62 5.30 -17.66
N VAL A 176 -16.28 6.01 -18.72
CA VAL A 176 -15.59 7.29 -18.66
C VAL A 176 -16.45 8.25 -17.83
N LYS A 177 -16.03 8.53 -16.60
CA LYS A 177 -16.66 9.51 -15.71
C LYS A 177 -15.96 10.84 -15.88
N PHE A 178 -16.72 11.90 -16.13
CA PHE A 178 -16.21 13.26 -16.23
C PHE A 178 -16.46 13.98 -14.91
N PHE A 179 -15.39 14.27 -14.19
CA PHE A 179 -15.42 15.02 -12.93
C PHE A 179 -15.06 16.48 -13.19
N THR A 180 -15.67 17.41 -12.46
CA THR A 180 -15.37 18.84 -12.57
C THR A 180 -15.22 19.48 -11.19
N GLY A 181 -14.48 20.59 -11.11
CA GLY A 181 -14.29 21.36 -9.88
C GLY A 181 -13.78 20.53 -8.70
N LYS A 182 -14.46 20.65 -7.55
CA LYS A 182 -14.09 19.99 -6.29
C LYS A 182 -14.15 18.46 -6.36
N GLU A 183 -15.09 17.93 -7.13
CA GLU A 183 -15.24 16.48 -7.32
C GLU A 183 -14.02 15.87 -8.02
N LEU A 184 -13.45 16.58 -9.01
CA LEU A 184 -12.22 16.17 -9.69
C LEU A 184 -11.04 16.12 -8.72
N VAL A 185 -10.89 17.14 -7.87
CA VAL A 185 -9.80 17.22 -6.87
C VAL A 185 -9.88 16.05 -5.88
N VAL A 186 -11.07 15.79 -5.34
CA VAL A 186 -11.28 14.64 -4.44
C VAL A 186 -10.96 13.34 -5.15
N ASN A 187 -11.45 13.15 -6.37
CA ASN A 187 -11.20 11.91 -7.07
C ASN A 187 -9.71 11.68 -7.37
N GLU A 188 -8.98 12.72 -7.76
CA GLU A 188 -7.52 12.63 -7.93
C GLU A 188 -6.80 12.30 -6.61
N GLY A 189 -7.29 12.81 -5.47
CA GLY A 189 -6.83 12.43 -4.15
C GLY A 189 -7.09 10.95 -3.83
N VAL A 190 -8.30 10.46 -4.10
CA VAL A 190 -8.68 9.04 -3.89
C VAL A 190 -7.86 8.11 -4.78
N LYS A 191 -7.58 8.47 -6.03
CA LYS A 191 -6.69 7.70 -6.90
C LYS A 191 -5.28 7.57 -6.32
N GLU A 192 -4.76 8.63 -5.72
CA GLU A 192 -3.44 8.61 -5.09
C GLU A 192 -3.45 7.74 -3.83
N LEU A 193 -4.47 7.86 -2.97
CA LEU A 193 -4.68 6.95 -1.82
C LEU A 193 -4.73 5.48 -2.26
N LYS A 194 -5.50 5.21 -3.32
CA LYS A 194 -5.67 3.87 -3.89
C LYS A 194 -4.35 3.31 -4.37
N ARG A 195 -3.58 4.07 -5.17
CA ARG A 195 -2.29 3.62 -5.69
C ARG A 195 -1.29 3.32 -4.57
N ILE A 196 -1.19 4.19 -3.57
CA ILE A 196 -0.22 4.00 -2.48
C ILE A 196 -0.64 2.86 -1.56
N GLY A 197 -1.92 2.80 -1.16
CA GLY A 197 -2.43 1.70 -0.32
C GLY A 197 -2.24 0.33 -1.00
N PHE A 198 -2.53 0.25 -2.30
CA PHE A 198 -2.33 -0.97 -3.08
C PHE A 198 -0.85 -1.31 -3.21
N TRP A 199 0.01 -0.31 -3.46
CA TRP A 199 1.45 -0.54 -3.53
C TRP A 199 2.01 -1.15 -2.23
N VAL A 200 1.67 -0.57 -1.07
CA VAL A 200 2.09 -1.07 0.25
C VAL A 200 1.59 -2.51 0.47
N CYS A 201 0.30 -2.75 0.22
CA CYS A 201 -0.30 -4.08 0.38
C CYS A 201 0.34 -5.11 -0.56
N GLY A 202 0.60 -4.73 -1.81
CA GLY A 202 1.21 -5.60 -2.80
C GLY A 202 2.60 -6.06 -2.37
N ILE A 203 3.44 -5.14 -1.88
CA ILE A 203 4.78 -5.47 -1.41
C ILE A 203 4.73 -6.39 -0.18
N LEU A 204 3.92 -6.04 0.83
CA LEU A 204 3.81 -6.83 2.06
C LEU A 204 3.29 -8.24 1.73
N LEU A 205 2.24 -8.35 0.92
CA LEU A 205 1.66 -9.64 0.54
C LEU A 205 2.65 -10.50 -0.22
N SER A 206 3.40 -9.91 -1.16
CA SER A 206 4.46 -10.61 -1.89
C SER A 206 5.59 -11.09 -0.98
N GLY A 207 6.04 -10.25 -0.04
CA GLY A 207 7.04 -10.61 0.95
C GLY A 207 6.60 -11.78 1.82
N LEU A 208 5.37 -11.75 2.35
CA LEU A 208 4.83 -12.84 3.17
C LEU A 208 4.65 -14.15 2.39
N CYS A 209 4.34 -14.06 1.11
CA CYS A 209 4.20 -15.22 0.23
C CYS A 209 5.53 -15.76 -0.29
N SER A 210 6.62 -15.00 -0.20
CA SER A 210 7.86 -15.27 -0.93
C SER A 210 7.64 -15.41 -2.44
N ASP A 211 6.69 -14.65 -3.00
CA ASP A 211 6.28 -14.69 -4.42
C ASP A 211 5.99 -13.26 -4.93
N VAL A 212 6.42 -12.94 -6.15
CA VAL A 212 6.17 -11.64 -6.80
C VAL A 212 4.75 -11.49 -7.35
N LYS A 213 4.03 -12.60 -7.57
CA LYS A 213 2.69 -12.59 -8.19
C LYS A 213 1.66 -11.71 -7.47
N PRO A 214 1.55 -11.70 -6.12
CA PRO A 214 0.63 -10.81 -5.41
C PRO A 214 0.87 -9.34 -5.74
N TYR A 215 2.12 -8.86 -5.70
CA TYR A 215 2.49 -7.50 -6.06
C TYR A 215 2.09 -7.16 -7.51
N ILE A 216 2.41 -8.03 -8.48
CA ILE A 216 2.03 -7.81 -9.89
C ILE A 216 0.51 -7.74 -10.05
N LYS A 217 -0.23 -8.63 -9.38
CA LYS A 217 -1.69 -8.63 -9.42
C LYS A 217 -2.27 -7.32 -8.88
N VAL A 218 -1.79 -6.87 -7.73
CA VAL A 218 -2.22 -5.61 -7.09
C VAL A 218 -1.86 -4.39 -7.95
N LYS A 219 -0.65 -4.37 -8.53
CA LYS A 219 -0.21 -3.33 -9.48
C LYS A 219 -1.14 -3.24 -10.70
N ASN A 220 -1.56 -4.39 -11.23
CA ASN A 220 -2.47 -4.44 -12.38
C ASN A 220 -3.89 -3.92 -12.04
N MET A 221 -4.38 -4.15 -10.81
CA MET A 221 -5.70 -3.63 -10.37
C MET A 221 -5.80 -2.11 -10.46
N VAL A 222 -4.70 -1.39 -10.26
CA VAL A 222 -4.67 0.09 -10.34
C VAL A 222 -4.15 0.62 -11.68
N GLY A 223 -3.87 -0.26 -12.64
CA GLY A 223 -3.30 0.12 -13.94
C GLY A 223 -1.84 0.59 -13.86
N GLY A 224 -1.10 0.12 -12.85
CA GLY A 224 0.25 0.57 -12.54
C GLY A 224 0.29 1.83 -11.66
N PHE A 225 1.52 2.28 -11.38
CA PHE A 225 1.79 3.41 -10.49
C PHE A 225 2.27 4.66 -11.23
N ASN A 226 2.13 4.67 -12.56
CA ASN A 226 2.52 5.81 -13.40
C ASN A 226 1.74 7.07 -12.98
N GLY A 227 2.46 8.19 -12.81
CA GLY A 227 1.87 9.46 -12.39
C GLY A 227 1.46 9.52 -10.91
N SER A 228 1.89 8.57 -10.09
CA SER A 228 1.78 8.62 -8.62
C SER A 228 3.10 9.01 -7.99
N SER A 229 3.05 9.57 -6.78
CA SER A 229 4.23 9.92 -5.98
C SER A 229 5.12 8.70 -5.69
N ILE A 230 4.56 7.49 -5.72
CA ILE A 230 5.28 6.25 -5.46
C ILE A 230 6.09 5.73 -6.66
N PHE A 231 5.88 6.28 -7.87
CA PHE A 231 6.46 5.76 -9.12
C PHE A 231 7.98 5.55 -9.06
N ALA A 232 8.73 6.55 -8.58
CA ALA A 232 10.19 6.46 -8.52
C ALA A 232 10.66 5.35 -7.57
N LEU A 233 10.02 5.23 -6.40
CA LEU A 233 10.33 4.19 -5.43
C LEU A 233 9.95 2.80 -5.96
N ASP A 234 8.80 2.70 -6.63
CA ASP A 234 8.35 1.48 -7.31
C ASP A 234 9.34 1.00 -8.37
N SER A 235 9.88 1.92 -9.18
CA SER A 235 10.91 1.61 -10.18
C SER A 235 12.18 1.08 -9.53
N THR A 236 12.67 1.71 -8.45
CA THR A 236 13.85 1.23 -7.72
C THR A 236 13.66 -0.19 -7.18
N ILE A 237 12.48 -0.48 -6.63
CA ILE A 237 12.14 -1.81 -6.13
C ILE A 237 12.04 -2.80 -7.29
N SER A 238 11.37 -2.43 -8.38
CA SER A 238 11.20 -3.31 -9.55
C SER A 238 12.50 -3.62 -10.27
N GLU A 239 13.46 -2.68 -10.30
CA GLU A 239 14.79 -2.87 -10.89
C GLU A 239 15.72 -3.69 -9.99
N GLY A 240 15.64 -3.49 -8.67
CA GLY A 240 16.46 -4.20 -7.69
C GLY A 240 16.00 -5.64 -7.42
N LEU A 241 14.72 -5.93 -7.63
CA LEU A 241 14.15 -7.28 -7.51
C LEU A 241 14.16 -7.97 -8.87
N GLY A 242 15.14 -8.84 -9.09
CA GLY A 242 15.08 -9.77 -10.22
C GLY A 242 13.76 -10.56 -10.22
N GLU A 243 13.34 -11.08 -11.38
CA GLU A 243 12.00 -11.64 -11.65
C GLU A 243 11.49 -12.74 -10.70
N LYS A 244 12.27 -13.19 -9.71
CA LYS A 244 12.02 -14.44 -8.97
C LYS A 244 11.90 -14.35 -7.45
N PHE A 245 12.32 -13.30 -6.74
CA PHE A 245 12.39 -13.38 -5.27
C PHE A 245 12.02 -12.10 -4.51
N PHE A 246 10.74 -11.96 -4.17
CA PHE A 246 10.25 -11.09 -3.09
C PHE A 246 10.28 -11.88 -1.76
N VAL A 247 11.46 -12.11 -1.17
CA VAL A 247 11.58 -12.83 0.12
C VAL A 247 11.86 -11.82 1.22
N LEU A 248 11.09 -11.88 2.31
CA LEU A 248 11.37 -11.05 3.50
C LEU A 248 12.75 -11.37 4.05
N LYS A 249 13.47 -10.32 4.46
CA LYS A 249 14.78 -10.47 5.09
C LYS A 249 14.75 -11.43 6.27
N GLU A 250 13.76 -11.30 7.15
CA GLU A 250 13.64 -12.12 8.35
C GLU A 250 13.35 -13.60 8.01
N VAL A 251 12.55 -13.86 6.96
CA VAL A 251 12.30 -15.23 6.46
C VAL A 251 13.58 -15.83 5.90
N LYS A 252 14.33 -15.05 5.11
CA LYS A 252 15.62 -15.48 4.58
C LYS A 252 16.62 -15.79 5.69
N GLU A 253 16.79 -14.88 6.66
CA GLU A 253 17.73 -15.06 7.77
C GLU A 253 17.43 -16.31 8.62
N VAL A 254 16.14 -16.60 8.83
CA VAL A 254 15.67 -17.81 9.52
C VAL A 254 15.96 -19.06 8.68
N ASN A 255 15.65 -19.03 7.39
CA ASN A 255 15.90 -20.16 6.49
C ASN A 255 17.39 -20.47 6.36
N ASP A 256 18.23 -19.44 6.18
CA ASP A 256 19.69 -19.58 6.13
C ASP A 256 20.23 -20.20 7.44
N ALA A 257 19.67 -19.80 8.60
CA ALA A 257 20.06 -20.38 9.90
C ALA A 257 19.61 -21.84 10.06
N VAL A 258 18.46 -22.22 9.50
CA VAL A 258 18.03 -23.63 9.46
C VAL A 258 19.02 -24.44 8.62
N ASP A 259 19.40 -23.95 7.44
CA ASP A 259 20.35 -24.63 6.56
C ASP A 259 21.72 -24.78 7.25
N CYS A 260 22.20 -23.75 7.96
CA CYS A 260 23.42 -23.85 8.76
C CYS A 260 23.37 -24.96 9.82
N ILE A 261 22.23 -25.14 10.52
CA ILE A 261 22.08 -26.24 11.48
C ILE A 261 22.12 -27.60 10.79
N LEU A 262 21.50 -27.72 9.62
CA LEU A 262 21.42 -28.96 8.85
C LEU A 262 22.79 -29.39 8.29
N GLU A 263 23.68 -28.44 8.02
CA GLU A 263 25.02 -28.67 7.47
C GLU A 263 26.13 -28.71 8.55
N ALA A 264 25.86 -28.22 9.76
CA ALA A 264 26.86 -28.13 10.83
C ALA A 264 27.33 -29.49 11.36
N SER A 265 28.58 -29.54 11.82
CA SER A 265 29.11 -30.66 12.62
C SER A 265 28.54 -30.65 14.04
N ASP A 266 28.58 -31.79 14.73
CA ASP A 266 28.01 -31.93 16.08
C ASP A 266 28.60 -30.94 17.10
N GLU A 267 29.86 -30.51 16.91
CA GLU A 267 30.55 -29.55 17.77
C GLU A 267 29.99 -28.12 17.66
N VAL A 268 29.42 -27.74 16.51
CA VAL A 268 28.97 -26.34 16.23
C VAL A 268 27.44 -26.24 16.20
N LYS A 269 26.72 -27.37 16.18
CA LYS A 269 25.24 -27.41 16.12
C LYS A 269 24.55 -26.64 17.23
N HIS A 270 25.07 -26.69 18.44
CA HIS A 270 24.48 -25.98 19.57
C HIS A 270 24.55 -24.45 19.41
N ASP A 271 25.66 -23.94 18.88
CA ASP A 271 25.81 -22.50 18.63
C ASP A 271 24.93 -22.04 17.46
N ALA A 272 24.83 -22.85 16.40
CA ALA A 272 23.91 -22.61 15.29
C ALA A 272 22.43 -22.64 15.74
N ALA A 273 22.07 -23.52 16.67
CA ALA A 273 20.73 -23.59 17.25
C ALA A 273 20.37 -22.33 18.05
N LYS A 274 21.33 -21.78 18.83
CA LYS A 274 21.15 -20.51 19.54
C LYS A 274 20.99 -19.32 18.60
N GLU A 275 21.71 -19.33 17.47
CA GLU A 275 21.56 -18.31 16.44
C GLU A 275 20.16 -18.34 15.83
N LEU A 276 19.65 -19.54 15.46
CA LEU A 276 18.29 -19.71 14.96
C LEU A 276 17.25 -19.25 15.98
N GLU A 277 17.41 -19.60 17.27
CA GLU A 277 16.53 -19.16 18.34
C GLU A 277 16.45 -17.62 18.42
N THR A 278 17.61 -16.96 18.36
CA THR A 278 17.72 -15.50 18.40
C THR A 278 17.01 -14.86 17.20
N LYS A 279 17.24 -15.39 16.00
CA LYS A 279 16.60 -14.91 14.76
C LYS A 279 15.08 -15.13 14.79
N LEU A 280 14.63 -16.30 15.25
CA LEU A 280 13.20 -16.61 15.40
C LEU A 280 12.51 -15.67 16.38
N LYS A 281 13.11 -15.41 17.54
CA LYS A 281 12.55 -14.50 18.54
C LYS A 281 12.36 -13.10 17.97
N LYS A 282 13.41 -12.55 17.33
CA LYS A 282 13.34 -11.24 16.67
C LYS A 282 12.27 -11.23 15.57
N PHE A 283 12.17 -12.30 14.79
CA PHE A 283 11.17 -12.41 13.73
C PHE A 283 9.74 -12.43 14.29
N VAL A 284 9.48 -13.13 15.38
CA VAL A 284 8.18 -13.12 16.07
C VAL A 284 7.85 -11.71 16.55
N GLU A 285 8.76 -11.06 17.26
CA GLU A 285 8.55 -9.71 17.82
C GLU A 285 8.17 -8.69 16.73
N VAL A 286 8.92 -8.64 15.62
CA VAL A 286 8.63 -7.67 14.54
C VAL A 286 7.35 -8.05 13.79
N SER A 287 7.08 -9.35 13.60
CA SER A 287 5.84 -9.82 12.96
C SER A 287 4.58 -9.48 13.75
N ASP A 288 4.65 -9.52 15.08
CA ASP A 288 3.52 -9.17 15.95
C ASP A 288 3.22 -7.67 15.89
N VAL A 289 4.26 -6.83 15.80
CA VAL A 289 4.11 -5.38 15.60
C VAL A 289 3.42 -5.08 14.27
N VAL A 290 3.87 -5.70 13.17
CA VAL A 290 3.25 -5.53 11.85
C VAL A 290 1.79 -5.98 11.84
N LYS A 291 1.47 -7.07 12.54
CA LYS A 291 0.09 -7.56 12.68
C LYS A 291 -0.79 -6.56 13.43
N ALA A 292 -0.31 -6.01 14.55
CA ALA A 292 -1.03 -5.00 15.30
C ALA A 292 -1.27 -3.71 14.49
N GLU A 293 -0.29 -3.25 13.72
CA GLU A 293 -0.45 -2.10 12.82
C GLU A 293 -1.46 -2.37 11.70
N LEU A 294 -1.44 -3.58 11.13
CA LEU A 294 -2.42 -3.98 10.12
C LEU A 294 -3.85 -4.01 10.67
N ASP A 295 -4.03 -4.55 11.89
CA ASP A 295 -5.33 -4.60 12.56
C ASP A 295 -5.84 -3.19 12.87
N ASP A 296 -4.98 -2.28 13.35
CA ASP A 296 -5.32 -0.86 13.55
C ASP A 296 -5.71 -0.15 12.24
N LEU A 297 -4.98 -0.40 11.15
CA LEU A 297 -5.33 0.12 9.82
C LEU A 297 -6.67 -0.44 9.32
N PHE A 298 -6.94 -1.73 9.54
CA PHE A 298 -8.20 -2.35 9.18
C PHE A 298 -9.36 -1.67 9.92
N SER A 299 -9.24 -1.48 11.23
CA SER A 299 -10.25 -0.80 12.04
C SER A 299 -10.49 0.64 11.55
N LYS A 300 -9.43 1.42 11.31
CA LYS A 300 -9.56 2.79 10.78
C LYS A 300 -10.30 2.86 9.46
N VAL A 301 -10.00 1.96 8.51
CA VAL A 301 -10.70 1.91 7.22
C VAL A 301 -12.17 1.49 7.39
N MET A 302 -12.45 0.58 8.32
CA MET A 302 -13.83 0.19 8.67
C MET A 302 -14.63 1.33 9.29
N ASP A 303 -14.02 2.10 10.19
CA ASP A 303 -14.66 3.24 10.87
C ASP A 303 -15.01 4.33 9.84
N LEU A 304 -14.03 4.74 9.00
CA LEU A 304 -14.24 5.72 7.94
C LEU A 304 -15.35 5.28 6.95
N ARG A 305 -15.39 3.98 6.63
CA ARG A 305 -16.43 3.42 5.76
C ARG A 305 -17.80 3.47 6.41
N THR A 306 -17.89 3.11 7.69
CA THR A 306 -19.14 3.11 8.46
C THR A 306 -19.68 4.52 8.58
N ASP A 307 -18.83 5.49 8.92
CA ASP A 307 -19.19 6.90 9.01
C ASP A 307 -19.73 7.44 7.68
N LEU A 308 -19.10 7.08 6.56
CA LEU A 308 -19.57 7.47 5.23
C LEU A 308 -20.96 6.86 4.94
N ILE A 309 -21.18 5.59 5.24
CA ILE A 309 -22.46 4.91 5.02
C ILE A 309 -23.56 5.54 5.90
N ASP A 310 -23.26 5.83 7.16
CA ASP A 310 -24.21 6.46 8.08
C ASP A 310 -24.60 7.88 7.64
N GLN A 311 -23.67 8.64 7.07
CA GLN A 311 -23.96 9.95 6.49
C GLN A 311 -24.90 9.83 5.28
N LEU A 312 -24.78 8.77 4.46
CA LEU A 312 -25.69 8.52 3.35
C LEU A 312 -27.08 8.13 3.85
N GLY A 313 -27.17 7.29 4.87
CA GLY A 313 -28.43 6.88 5.49
C GLY A 313 -29.21 8.03 6.12
N LYS A 314 -28.55 9.15 6.47
CA LYS A 314 -29.21 10.37 6.97
C LYS A 314 -29.67 11.32 5.85
N LYS A 315 -29.20 11.12 4.61
CA LYS A 315 -29.48 12.01 3.45
C LYS A 315 -30.72 11.57 2.66
N TYR A 316 -31.22 10.36 2.90
CA TYR A 316 -32.40 9.74 2.27
C TYR A 316 -33.39 9.26 3.33
#